data_AF-A0A6C0EE36-F1
#
_entry.id   AF-A0A6C0EE36-F1
#
_cell.length_a   1.000
_cell.length_b   1.000
_cell.length_c   1.000
_cell.angle_alpha   90.00
_cell.angle_beta   90.00
_cell.angle_gamma   90.00
#
_symmetry.space_group_name_H-M   'P 1'
#
loop_
_entity.id
_entity.type
_entity.pdbx_description
1 polymer ?
#
loop_
_entity_poly.entity_id
_entity_poly.type
_entity_poly.pdbx_seq_one_letter_code
_entity_poly.pdbx_strand_id
1 'polypeptide(L)' 'MPMTTRSKTNKKAIYRRRVKNSTCRKVKRSAVCKRTVGCKYASGTKRRYCRKSKNTRA' A
#
# COMPACT_ATOMS: atom_id res chain seq x y z
N MET A 1 27.63 21.98 7.12
CA MET A 1 26.35 21.43 7.63
C MET A 1 25.84 20.38 6.65
N PRO A 2 25.86 19.06 6.94
CA PRO A 2 25.43 18.07 5.96
C PRO A 2 23.91 18.12 5.77
N MET A 3 23.48 18.30 4.52
CA MET A 3 22.07 18.41 4.16
C MET A 3 21.31 17.08 4.36
N THR A 4 20.49 17.06 5.42
CA THR A 4 19.20 16.37 5.55
C THR A 4 19.04 14.97 4.94
N THR A 5 19.49 13.95 5.67
CA THR A 5 19.01 12.56 5.56
C THR A 5 17.53 12.39 6.00
N ARG A 6 16.93 13.44 6.60
CA ARG A 6 15.57 13.50 7.19
C ARG A 6 14.42 13.26 6.19
N SER A 7 14.65 13.41 4.89
CA SER A 7 13.61 13.34 3.85
C SER A 7 13.26 11.91 3.39
N LYS A 8 14.20 10.96 3.46
CA LYS A 8 13.96 9.56 3.04
C LYS A 8 13.14 8.78 4.07
N THR A 9 13.34 9.02 5.36
CA THR A 9 12.61 8.38 6.47
C THR A 9 11.14 8.79 6.48
N ASN A 10 10.83 10.07 6.28
CA ASN A 10 9.45 10.55 6.18
C ASN A 10 8.68 9.93 5.01
N LYS A 11 9.30 9.83 3.82
CA LYS A 11 8.68 9.16 2.66
C LYS A 11 8.38 7.67 2.95
N LYS A 12 9.28 6.97 3.64
CA LYS A 12 9.06 5.57 4.08
C LYS A 12 7.90 5.47 5.08
N ALA A 13 7.80 6.37 6.04
CA ALA A 13 6.71 6.39 7.02
C ALA A 13 5.35 6.65 6.36
N ILE A 14 5.28 7.64 5.46
CA ILE A 14 4.07 7.95 4.69
C ILE A 14 3.65 6.75 3.82
N TYR A 15 4.59 6.11 3.15
CA TYR A 15 4.31 4.89 2.37
C TYR A 15 3.79 3.76 3.26
N ARG A 16 4.39 3.53 4.44
CA ARG A 16 3.90 2.50 5.37
C ARG A 16 2.47 2.78 5.81
N ARG A 17 2.18 4.01 6.25
CA ARG A 17 0.84 4.41 6.70
C ARG A 17 -0.19 4.28 5.57
N ARG A 18 0.13 4.77 4.36
CA ARG A 18 -0.80 4.79 3.23
C ARG A 18 -1.03 3.43 2.59
N VAL A 19 0.04 2.65 2.41
CA VAL A 19 0.02 1.44 1.57
C VAL A 19 0.16 0.18 2.42
N LYS A 20 1.17 0.09 3.29
CA LYS A 20 1.39 -1.13 4.10
C LYS A 20 0.28 -1.37 5.13
N ASN A 21 -0.20 -0.30 5.77
CA ASN A 21 -1.24 -0.38 6.81
C ASN A 21 -2.68 -0.26 6.26
N SER A 22 -2.84 -0.14 4.93
CA SER A 22 -4.16 -0.08 4.32
C SER A 22 -4.98 -1.33 4.62
N THR A 23 -6.29 -1.15 4.81
CA THR A 23 -7.26 -2.24 4.99
C THR A 23 -7.19 -3.26 3.86
N CYS A 24 -6.96 -2.81 2.62
CA CYS A 24 -6.76 -3.70 1.47
C CYS A 24 -5.67 -4.75 1.71
N ARG A 25 -4.52 -4.40 2.29
CA ARG A 25 -3.45 -5.38 2.54
C ARG A 25 -3.74 -6.37 3.67
N LYS A 26 -4.72 -6.06 4.53
CA LYS A 26 -5.21 -6.99 5.56
C LYS A 26 -6.16 -8.05 4.96
N VAL A 27 -6.75 -7.78 3.80
CA VAL A 27 -7.66 -8.70 3.12
C VAL A 27 -6.87 -9.82 2.44
N LYS A 28 -7.01 -11.05 2.95
CA LYS A 28 -6.40 -12.25 2.38
C LYS A 28 -7.28 -12.92 1.32
N ARG A 29 -8.60 -12.83 1.44
CA ARG A 29 -9.56 -13.48 0.54
C ARG A 29 -9.75 -12.66 -0.75
N SER A 30 -9.58 -13.31 -1.90
CA SER A 30 -9.67 -12.68 -3.23
C SER A 30 -11.05 -12.09 -3.51
N ALA A 31 -12.12 -12.83 -3.21
CA ALA A 31 -13.50 -12.40 -3.39
C ALA A 31 -13.80 -11.12 -2.58
N VAL A 32 -13.36 -11.09 -1.32
CA VAL A 32 -13.54 -9.92 -0.44
C VAL A 32 -12.78 -8.71 -0.98
N CYS A 33 -11.52 -8.92 -1.42
CA CYS A 33 -10.71 -7.84 -1.97
C CYS A 33 -11.34 -7.17 -3.19
N LYS A 34 -11.93 -7.96 -4.11
CA LYS A 34 -12.58 -7.46 -5.32
C LYS A 34 -13.85 -6.65 -5.02
N ARG A 35 -14.56 -6.99 -3.93
CA ARG A 35 -15.76 -6.28 -3.48
C ARG A 35 -15.44 -5.05 -2.62
N THR A 36 -14.22 -4.95 -2.09
CA THR A 36 -13.82 -3.82 -1.24
C THR A 36 -13.51 -2.61 -2.09
N VAL A 37 -14.23 -1.51 -1.84
CA VAL A 37 -14.08 -0.25 -2.57
C VAL A 37 -12.64 0.27 -2.42
N GLY A 38 -12.03 0.64 -3.54
CA GLY A 38 -10.67 1.17 -3.57
C GLY A 38 -9.55 0.13 -3.39
N CYS A 39 -9.88 -1.16 -3.38
CA CYS A 39 -8.91 -2.26 -3.38
C CYS A 39 -8.86 -2.97 -4.75
N LYS A 40 -7.71 -3.54 -5.08
CA LYS A 40 -7.49 -4.37 -6.27
C LYS A 40 -6.73 -5.62 -5.87
N TYR A 41 -7.22 -6.76 -6.33
CA TYR A 41 -6.49 -8.01 -6.24
C TYR A 41 -5.44 -8.04 -7.35
N ALA A 42 -4.16 -8.01 -6.95
CA ALA A 42 -3.03 -7.91 -7.87
C ALA A 42 -2.18 -9.19 -7.83
N SER A 43 -1.63 -9.56 -8.98
CA SER A 43 -0.63 -10.63 -9.08
C SER A 43 0.75 -10.00 -8.92
N GLY A 44 1.46 -10.36 -7.84
CA GLY A 44 2.88 -10.09 -7.70
C GLY A 44 3.70 -11.26 -8.22
N THR A 45 5.01 -11.06 -8.32
CA THR A 45 5.97 -12.05 -8.84
C THR A 45 5.96 -13.38 -8.06
N LYS A 46 5.69 -13.34 -6.74
CA LYS A 46 5.66 -14.53 -5.88
C LYS A 46 4.26 -15.02 -5.50
N ARG A 47 3.28 -14.10 -5.43
CA ARG A 47 1.91 -14.42 -5.01
C ARG A 47 0.92 -13.35 -5.42
N ARG A 48 -0.35 -13.73 -5.44
CA ARG A 48 -1.48 -12.80 -5.53
C ARG A 48 -1.74 -12.17 -4.17
N TYR A 49 -2.07 -10.88 -4.15
CA TYR A 49 -2.34 -10.14 -2.93
C TYR A 49 -3.29 -8.97 -3.17
N CYS A 50 -4.01 -8.59 -2.12
CA CYS A 50 -4.86 -7.42 -2.16
C CYS A 50 -4.04 -6.14 -1.89
N ARG A 51 -4.22 -5.10 -2.70
CA ARG A 51 -3.58 -3.80 -2.52
C ARG A 51 -4.56 -2.67 -2.82
N LYS A 52 -4.22 -1.44 -2.42
CA LYS A 52 -4.98 -0.25 -2.82
C LYS A 52 -4.95 -0.08 -4.34
N SER A 53 -6.08 0.25 -4.95
CA SER A 53 -6.18 0.42 -6.41
C SER A 53 -5.45 1.67 -6.90
N LYS A 54 -5.59 2.77 -6.15
CA LYS A 54 -4.92 4.05 -6.41
C LYS A 54 -3.90 4.37 -5.31
N ASN A 55 -2.72 4.82 -5.73
CA ASN A 55 -1.66 5.32 -4.84
C ASN A 55 -1.38 6.82 -5.08
N THR A 56 -2.38 7.56 -5.53
CA THR A 56 -2.31 9.03 -5.61
C THR A 56 -2.39 9.60 -4.20
N ARG A 57 -1.61 10.66 -3.93
CA ARG A 57 -1.82 11.52 -2.76
C ARG A 57 -3.23 12.11 -2.92
N ALA A 58 -4.10 11.88 -1.93
CA ALA A 58 -5.13 12.87 -1.66
C ALA A 58 -4.43 14.10 -1.08
#